data_AF-A0A3N1Q9N1-F1
#
_entry.id   AF-A0A3N1Q9N1-F1
#
_cell.length_a   1.000
_cell.length_b   1.000
_cell.length_c   1.000
_cell.angle_alpha   90.00
_cell.angle_beta   90.00
_cell.angle_gamma   90.00
#
_symmetry.space_group_name_H-M   'P 1'
#
loop_
_entity.id
_entity.type
_entity.pdbx_description
1 polymer ?
#
loop_
_entity_poly.entity_id
_entity_poly.type
_entity_poly.pdbx_seq_one_letter_code
_entity_poly.pdbx_strand_id
1 'polypeptide(L)'
;MKKLLFAMLALTICLPVQALEQYEPSTCMDHADMATVVMEYRQTGQLRSRLIEIIDDAYEKGTAIHSVNVEIVNQAYLKPVLVDPQAKQDAVHQYAVYWYNVCQDVQKNQ
;
A
#
# COMPACT_ATOMS: atom_id res chain seq x y z
N MET A 1 -16.05 -58.52 29.73
CA MET A 1 -16.14 -58.02 28.33
C MET A 1 -15.94 -56.52 28.32
N LYS A 2 -15.02 -56.06 27.45
CA LYS A 2 -14.60 -54.67 27.19
C LYS A 2 -15.78 -53.69 27.11
N LYS A 3 -15.54 -52.45 27.54
CA LYS A 3 -15.56 -51.26 26.65
C LYS A 3 -14.91 -50.07 27.36
N LEU A 4 -13.63 -49.83 27.03
CA LEU A 4 -13.01 -48.52 27.18
C LEU A 4 -13.81 -47.53 26.33
N LEU A 5 -14.35 -46.48 26.92
CA LEU A 5 -14.76 -45.31 26.16
C LEU A 5 -13.53 -44.41 25.99
N PHE A 6 -13.13 -44.29 24.73
CA PHE A 6 -12.06 -43.43 24.26
C PHE A 6 -12.35 -41.96 24.60
N ALA A 7 -11.40 -41.32 25.26
CA ALA A 7 -11.30 -39.87 25.33
C ALA A 7 -11.07 -39.33 23.91
N MET A 8 -12.09 -38.71 23.32
CA MET A 8 -11.95 -37.95 22.09
C MET A 8 -11.45 -36.56 22.47
N LEU A 9 -10.12 -36.44 22.55
CA LEU A 9 -9.43 -35.16 22.64
C LEU A 9 -9.64 -34.46 21.30
N ALA A 10 -10.68 -33.62 21.21
CA ALA A 10 -10.87 -32.73 20.08
C ALA A 10 -9.79 -31.63 20.14
N LEU A 11 -8.60 -31.94 19.61
CA LEU A 11 -7.63 -30.95 19.18
C LEU A 11 -8.23 -30.24 17.98
N THR A 12 -9.11 -29.27 18.26
CA THR A 12 -9.47 -28.25 17.28
C THR A 12 -8.23 -27.40 17.11
N ILE A 13 -7.40 -27.76 16.13
CA ILE A 13 -6.31 -26.95 15.64
C ILE A 13 -6.97 -25.68 15.11
N CYS A 14 -7.02 -24.64 15.95
CA CYS A 14 -7.36 -23.30 15.54
C CYS A 14 -6.19 -22.84 14.68
N LEU A 15 -6.22 -23.19 13.39
CA LEU A 15 -5.31 -22.61 12.42
C LEU A 15 -5.53 -21.10 12.50
N PRO A 16 -4.48 -20.28 12.69
CA PRO A 16 -4.66 -18.85 12.53
C PRO A 16 -5.07 -18.65 11.08
N VAL A 17 -6.34 -18.31 10.88
CA VAL A 17 -6.78 -17.64 9.66
C VAL A 17 -5.89 -16.41 9.63
N GLN A 18 -4.86 -16.43 8.78
CA GLN A 18 -4.16 -15.23 8.38
C GLN A 18 -5.29 -14.32 7.92
N ALA A 19 -5.61 -13.32 8.74
CA ALA A 19 -6.50 -12.27 8.34
C ALA A 19 -5.81 -11.62 7.14
N LEU A 20 -6.18 -12.07 5.94
CA LEU A 20 -6.08 -11.28 4.74
C LEU A 20 -6.75 -9.98 5.12
N GLU A 21 -5.96 -8.95 5.41
CA GLU A 21 -6.45 -7.61 5.68
C GLU A 21 -7.46 -7.30 4.57
N GLN A 22 -8.75 -7.27 4.91
CA GLN A 22 -9.78 -6.89 3.97
C GLN A 22 -9.43 -5.46 3.55
N TYR A 23 -9.02 -5.33 2.28
CA TYR A 23 -8.71 -4.06 1.66
C TYR A 23 -9.99 -3.24 1.60
N GLU A 24 -10.22 -2.40 2.60
CA GLU A 24 -11.37 -1.49 2.66
C GLU A 24 -11.29 -0.46 1.51
N PRO A 25 -12.42 0.05 1.00
CA PRO A 25 -12.44 1.11 -0.02
C PRO A 25 -11.64 2.36 0.38
N SER A 26 -11.45 2.62 1.68
CA SER A 26 -10.59 3.70 2.17
C SER A 26 -9.13 3.51 1.73
N THR A 27 -8.65 2.28 1.59
CA THR A 27 -7.25 1.99 1.27
C THR A 27 -6.84 2.49 -0.12
N CYS A 28 -7.75 2.50 -1.10
CA CYS A 28 -7.44 3.06 -2.41
C CYS A 28 -7.38 4.59 -2.39
N MET A 29 -8.17 5.24 -1.53
CA MET A 29 -8.06 6.68 -1.31
C MET A 29 -6.75 7.01 -0.58
N ASP A 30 -6.37 6.23 0.42
CA ASP A 30 -5.10 6.40 1.15
C ASP A 30 -3.89 6.32 0.21
N HIS A 31 -3.90 5.38 -0.75
CA HIS A 31 -2.86 5.31 -1.78
C HIS A 31 -2.87 6.51 -2.73
N ALA A 32 -4.05 7.04 -3.08
CA ALA A 32 -4.17 8.23 -3.90
C ALA A 32 -3.64 9.48 -3.18
N ASP A 33 -3.92 9.61 -1.89
CA ASP A 33 -3.41 10.70 -1.05
C ASP A 33 -1.90 10.61 -0.88
N MET A 34 -1.37 9.41 -0.61
CA MET A 34 0.08 9.18 -0.57
C MET A 34 0.74 9.52 -1.91
N ALA A 35 0.15 9.09 -3.02
CA ALA A 35 0.64 9.41 -4.36
C ALA A 35 0.62 10.92 -4.63
N THR A 36 -0.41 11.63 -4.19
CA THR A 36 -0.50 13.09 -4.28
C THR A 36 0.69 13.75 -3.60
N VAL A 37 0.89 13.46 -2.31
CA VAL A 37 1.98 14.03 -1.50
C VAL A 37 3.35 13.71 -2.11
N VAL A 38 3.58 12.45 -2.47
CA VAL A 38 4.85 12.02 -3.06
C VAL A 38 5.13 12.77 -4.37
N MET A 39 4.13 12.93 -5.23
CA MET A 39 4.31 13.61 -6.50
C MET A 39 4.51 15.13 -6.32
N GLU A 40 3.86 15.76 -5.35
CA GLU A 40 4.13 17.15 -4.99
C GLU A 40 5.57 17.34 -4.50
N TYR A 41 6.06 16.45 -3.63
CA TYR A 41 7.44 16.47 -3.15
C TYR A 41 8.42 16.24 -4.31
N ARG A 42 8.09 15.35 -5.24
CA ARG A 42 8.85 15.12 -6.46
C ARG A 42 8.94 16.39 -7.32
N GLN A 43 7.84 17.12 -7.50
CA GLN A 43 7.78 18.35 -8.30
C GLN A 43 8.46 19.56 -7.64
N THR A 44 8.69 19.52 -6.32
CA THR A 44 9.45 20.52 -5.57
C THR A 44 10.95 20.21 -5.47
N GLY A 45 11.38 19.04 -5.98
CA GLY A 45 12.80 18.67 -6.02
C GLY A 45 13.32 18.03 -4.74
N GLN A 46 12.42 17.46 -3.92
CA GLN A 46 12.83 16.69 -2.75
C GLN A 46 13.65 15.47 -3.14
N LEU A 47 14.45 14.96 -2.20
CA LEU A 47 15.27 13.79 -2.42
C LEU A 47 14.44 12.51 -2.23
N ARG A 48 14.59 11.55 -3.15
CA ARG A 48 13.93 10.24 -3.06
C ARG A 48 14.24 9.55 -1.74
N SER A 49 15.51 9.55 -1.34
CA SER A 49 15.97 8.91 -0.12
C SER A 49 15.26 9.44 1.13
N ARG A 50 14.91 10.74 1.16
CA ARG A 50 14.22 11.33 2.30
C ARG A 50 12.78 10.84 2.43
N LEU A 51 12.08 10.68 1.30
CA LEU A 51 10.73 10.11 1.32
C LEU A 51 10.75 8.64 1.72
N ILE A 52 11.73 7.87 1.25
CA ILE A 52 11.91 6.47 1.66
C ILE A 52 12.21 6.36 3.15
N GLU A 53 13.05 7.24 3.71
CA GLU A 53 13.33 7.29 5.14
C GLU A 53 12.06 7.55 5.96
N ILE A 54 11.23 8.51 5.54
CA ILE A 54 9.94 8.80 6.20
C ILE A 54 9.03 7.56 6.21
N ILE A 55 8.98 6.81 5.10
CA ILE A 55 8.17 5.58 5.00
C ILE A 55 8.76 4.49 5.90
N ASP A 56 10.08 4.32 5.88
CA ASP A 56 10.80 3.36 6.71
C ASP A 56 10.59 3.61 8.21
N ASP A 57 10.45 4.86 8.62
CA ASP A 57 10.17 5.26 10.01
C ASP A 57 8.69 5.08 10.39
N ALA A 58 7.77 5.26 9.42
CA ALA A 58 6.33 5.23 9.66
C ALA A 58 5.73 3.82 9.61
N TYR A 59 6.33 2.89 8.86
CA TYR A 59 5.78 1.56 8.59
C TYR A 59 6.81 0.46 8.82
N GLU A 60 6.37 -0.65 9.42
CA GLU A 60 7.21 -1.84 9.57
C GLU A 60 7.64 -2.37 8.19
N LYS A 61 8.95 -2.52 8.01
CA LYS A 61 9.54 -3.01 6.76
C LYS A 61 9.05 -4.42 6.44
N GLY A 62 8.68 -4.63 5.18
CA GLY A 62 8.20 -5.93 4.71
C GLY A 62 6.69 -6.14 4.84
N THR A 63 5.95 -5.16 5.38
CA THR A 63 4.49 -5.13 5.27
C THR A 63 4.05 -4.75 3.85
N ALA A 64 2.82 -5.12 3.49
CA ALA A 64 2.24 -4.76 2.20
C ALA A 64 2.13 -3.24 2.02
N ILE A 65 1.67 -2.53 3.06
CA ILE A 65 1.56 -1.06 3.05
C ILE A 65 2.92 -0.37 2.89
N HIS A 66 3.96 -0.85 3.59
CA HIS A 66 5.32 -0.35 3.39
C HIS A 66 5.77 -0.52 1.94
N SER A 67 5.56 -1.72 1.39
CA SER A 67 5.97 -2.06 0.02
C SER A 67 5.25 -1.20 -1.02
N VAL A 68 3.94 -0.99 -0.87
CA VAL A 68 3.16 -0.13 -1.79
C VAL A 68 3.63 1.32 -1.70
N ASN A 69 3.81 1.86 -0.50
CA ASN A 69 4.27 3.23 -0.31
C ASN A 69 5.67 3.48 -0.89
N VAL A 70 6.58 2.52 -0.73
CA VAL A 70 7.91 2.57 -1.37
C VAL A 70 7.78 2.58 -2.90
N GLU A 71 6.88 1.78 -3.45
CA GLU A 71 6.67 1.73 -4.90
C GLU A 71 6.05 3.01 -5.45
N ILE A 72 5.10 3.63 -4.74
CA ILE A 72 4.59 4.97 -5.04
C ILE A 72 5.74 5.98 -5.11
N VAL A 73 6.71 5.93 -4.20
CA VAL A 73 7.90 6.80 -4.28
C VAL A 73 8.76 6.46 -5.49
N ASN A 74 9.07 5.19 -5.73
CA ASN A 74 9.92 4.78 -6.85
C ASN A 74 9.36 5.25 -8.19
N GLN A 75 8.09 5.01 -8.44
CA GLN A 75 7.42 5.35 -9.69
C GLN A 75 7.34 6.87 -9.90
N ALA A 76 7.19 7.67 -8.84
CA ALA A 76 7.19 9.13 -8.94
C ALA A 76 8.55 9.68 -9.41
N TYR A 77 9.65 9.07 -8.98
CA TYR A 77 11.00 9.50 -9.38
C TYR A 77 11.42 9.07 -10.78
N LEU A 78 10.62 8.24 -11.45
CA LEU A 78 10.72 8.02 -12.89
C LEU A 78 10.03 9.12 -13.72
N LYS A 79 9.23 9.99 -13.09
CA LYS A 79 8.53 11.09 -13.76
C LYS A 79 9.40 12.35 -13.81
N PRO A 80 9.25 13.20 -14.85
CA PRO A 80 9.99 14.46 -14.96
C PRO A 80 9.55 15.48 -13.90
N VAL A 81 10.45 16.42 -13.57
CA VAL A 81 10.03 17.69 -12.93
C VAL A 81 9.54 18.61 -14.03
N LEU A 82 8.33 19.11 -13.87
CA LEU A 82 7.73 20.05 -14.78
C LEU A 82 8.04 21.48 -14.32
N VAL A 83 8.08 22.43 -15.25
CA VAL A 83 8.32 23.85 -14.91
C VAL A 83 7.00 24.59 -14.77
N ASP A 84 6.05 24.29 -15.66
CA ASP A 84 4.74 24.92 -15.69
C ASP A 84 3.88 24.53 -14.47
N PRO A 85 3.29 25.50 -13.75
CA PRO A 85 2.48 25.21 -12.56
C PRO A 85 1.25 24.35 -12.84
N GLN A 86 0.56 24.56 -13.97
CA GLN A 86 -0.63 23.77 -14.30
C GLN A 86 -0.23 22.33 -14.63
N ALA A 87 0.82 22.16 -15.43
CA ALA A 87 1.34 20.85 -15.76
C ALA A 87 1.79 20.07 -14.51
N LYS A 88 2.36 20.74 -13.50
CA LYS A 88 2.67 20.12 -12.19
C LYS A 88 1.41 19.59 -11.51
N GLN A 89 0.36 20.41 -11.43
CA GLN A 89 -0.91 20.04 -10.80
C GLN A 89 -1.58 18.87 -11.54
N ASP A 90 -1.59 18.93 -12.87
CA ASP A 90 -2.12 17.86 -13.71
C ASP A 90 -1.33 16.56 -13.50
N ALA A 91 0.00 16.63 -13.41
CA ALA A 91 0.84 15.46 -13.15
C ALA A 91 0.61 14.87 -11.75
N VAL A 92 0.40 15.69 -10.73
CA VAL A 92 0.03 15.24 -9.38
C VAL A 92 -1.32 14.54 -9.41
N HIS A 93 -2.34 15.18 -10.00
CA HIS A 93 -3.68 14.61 -10.09
C HIS A 93 -3.71 13.28 -10.86
N GLN A 94 -3.08 13.24 -12.04
CA GLN A 94 -3.00 12.01 -12.85
C GLN A 94 -2.28 10.89 -12.10
N TYR A 95 -1.26 11.22 -11.32
CA TYR A 95 -0.53 10.25 -10.53
C TYR A 95 -1.37 9.67 -9.38
N ALA A 96 -2.14 10.50 -8.69
CA ALA A 96 -3.09 10.06 -7.67
C ALA A 96 -4.18 9.15 -8.24
N VAL A 97 -4.79 9.55 -9.36
CA VAL A 97 -5.81 8.76 -10.07
C VAL A 97 -5.25 7.41 -10.53
N TYR A 98 -4.00 7.38 -11.03
CA TYR A 98 -3.35 6.13 -11.40
C TYR A 98 -3.27 5.17 -10.22
N TRP A 99 -2.78 5.60 -9.07
CA TRP A 99 -2.62 4.73 -7.90
C TRP A 99 -3.94 4.31 -7.27
N TYR A 100 -4.96 5.18 -7.30
CA TYR A 100 -6.33 4.81 -6.96
C TYR A 100 -6.84 3.65 -7.85
N ASN A 101 -6.67 3.77 -9.16
CA ASN A 101 -7.15 2.77 -10.12
C ASN A 101 -6.37 1.45 -10.01
N VAL A 102 -5.05 1.50 -9.84
CA VAL A 102 -4.23 0.30 -9.59
C VAL A 102 -4.74 -0.46 -8.37
N CYS A 103 -5.03 0.25 -7.28
CA CYS A 103 -5.60 -0.37 -6.08
C CYS A 103 -6.97 -1.00 -6.34
N GLN A 104 -7.87 -0.28 -7.03
CA GLN A 104 -9.19 -0.82 -7.38
C GLN A 104 -9.10 -2.08 -8.25
N ASP A 105 -8.18 -2.11 -9.20
CA ASP A 105 -8.01 -3.26 -10.09
C ASP A 105 -7.47 -4.46 -9.32
N VAL A 106 -6.58 -4.27 -8.35
CA VAL A 106 -6.15 -5.34 -7.44
C VAL A 106 -7.34 -5.85 -6.61
N GLN A 107 -8.14 -4.96 -6.02
CA GLN A 107 -9.32 -5.34 -5.22
C GLN A 107 -10.36 -6.13 -6.02
N LYS A 108 -10.59 -5.80 -7.30
CA LYS A 108 -11.56 -6.52 -8.16
C LYS A 108 -11.11 -7.92 -8.57
N ASN A 109 -9.81 -8.21 -8.50
CA ASN A 109 -9.20 -9.46 -8.95
C ASN A 109 -8.83 -10.39 -7.78
N GLN A 110 -9.22 -10.06 -6.54
CA GLN A 110 -9.13 -10.89 -5.35
C GLN A 110 -10.43 -11.65 -5.11
#